data_AF-A0A953DQX6-F1
#
_entry.id   AF-A0A953DQX6-F1
#
_cell.length_a   1.000
_cell.length_b   1.000
_cell.length_c   1.000
_cell.angle_alpha   90.00
_cell.angle_beta   90.00
_cell.angle_gamma   90.00
#
_symmetry.space_group_name_H-M   'P 1'
#
loop_
_entity.id
_entity.type
_entity.pdbx_description
1 polymer ?
#
loop_
_entity_poly.entity_id
_entity_poly.type
_entity_poly.pdbx_seq_one_letter_code
_entity_poly.pdbx_strand_id
1 'polypeptide(L)'
;MRRSVADETRVISGRAQQVALLRSQLLASRQELAGARRGRAHALSVTRAQMQNEIEEAKALQAASAALAAKLRAAAQSAATATTSTSPSSAPAPSGAPRFIWPVSGPITSPFGQRWGTLHPGIDIGVPSGTPVRAAAAGKVVWCGWMSGYGNLVVIDHGGGYATAYGHNERVAVSCGQGVAQGQVIAYAGCTGTCTGPHVHFEVRVNGNPVDPLGYL
;
A
#
# COMPACT_ATOMS: atom_id res chain seq x y z
N MET A 1 -9.77 -83.21 -4.49
CA MET A 1 -10.18 -81.93 -5.09
C MET A 1 -8.93 -81.21 -5.61
N ARG A 2 -8.46 -81.52 -6.83
CA ARG A 2 -7.27 -80.90 -7.43
C ARG A 2 -7.76 -79.78 -8.35
N ARG A 3 -7.39 -78.52 -8.10
CA ARG A 3 -7.62 -77.44 -9.08
C ARG A 3 -6.79 -77.76 -10.32
N SER A 4 -7.34 -77.51 -11.51
CA SER A 4 -6.58 -77.67 -12.75
C SER A 4 -5.50 -76.61 -12.79
N VAL A 5 -4.31 -76.94 -13.32
CA VAL A 5 -3.20 -75.98 -13.53
C VAL A 5 -3.67 -74.73 -14.30
N ALA A 6 -4.69 -74.89 -15.17
CA ALA A 6 -5.32 -73.80 -15.90
C ALA A 6 -6.03 -72.78 -14.98
N ASP A 7 -6.70 -73.25 -13.92
CA ASP A 7 -7.40 -72.37 -12.97
C ASP A 7 -6.42 -71.58 -12.11
N GLU A 8 -5.33 -72.22 -11.67
CA GLU A 8 -4.27 -71.55 -10.91
C GLU A 8 -3.55 -70.51 -11.76
N THR A 9 -3.26 -70.83 -13.03
CA THR A 9 -2.66 -69.89 -13.98
C THR A 9 -3.56 -68.68 -14.23
N ARG A 10 -4.88 -68.88 -14.35
CA ARG A 10 -5.85 -67.78 -14.49
C ARG A 10 -5.85 -66.87 -13.26
N VAL A 11 -5.79 -67.43 -12.06
CA VAL A 11 -5.74 -66.66 -10.80
C VAL A 11 -4.43 -65.86 -10.70
N ILE A 12 -3.29 -66.47 -11.02
CA ILE A 12 -1.98 -65.80 -11.01
C ILE A 12 -1.95 -64.66 -12.04
N SER A 13 -2.43 -64.90 -13.26
CA SER A 13 -2.52 -63.88 -14.31
C SER A 13 -3.41 -62.70 -13.90
N GLY A 14 -4.58 -62.96 -13.31
CA GLY A 14 -5.48 -61.91 -12.82
C GLY A 14 -4.86 -61.08 -11.69
N ARG A 15 -4.15 -61.72 -10.74
CA ARG A 15 -3.40 -61.01 -9.69
C ARG A 15 -2.26 -60.17 -10.27
N ALA A 16 -1.54 -60.68 -11.27
CA ALA A 16 -0.47 -59.94 -11.94
C ALA A 16 -1.01 -58.68 -12.64
N GLN A 17 -2.16 -58.79 -13.31
CA GLN A 17 -2.85 -57.64 -13.91
C GLN A 17 -3.31 -56.61 -12.85
N GLN A 18 -3.87 -57.08 -11.74
CA GLN A 18 -4.29 -56.20 -10.63
C GLN A 18 -3.10 -55.45 -10.02
N VAL A 19 -1.97 -56.13 -9.78
CA VAL A 19 -0.74 -55.50 -9.27
C VAL A 19 -0.20 -54.47 -10.27
N ALA A 20 -0.22 -54.78 -11.57
CA ALA A 20 0.20 -53.83 -12.60
C ALA A 20 -0.67 -52.57 -12.61
N LEU A 21 -2.00 -52.73 -12.49
CA LEU A 21 -2.94 -51.61 -12.40
C LEU A 21 -2.67 -50.75 -11.15
N LEU A 22 -2.58 -51.36 -9.96
CA LEU A 22 -2.30 -50.63 -8.71
C LEU A 22 -0.96 -49.89 -8.76
N ARG A 23 0.08 -50.49 -9.38
CA ARG A 23 1.37 -49.83 -9.59
C ARG A 23 1.22 -48.62 -10.50
N SER A 24 0.47 -48.72 -11.59
CA SER A 24 0.22 -47.58 -12.49
C SER A 24 -0.53 -46.44 -11.78
N GLN A 25 -1.55 -46.78 -10.99
CA GLN A 25 -2.31 -45.82 -10.18
C GLN A 25 -1.44 -45.14 -9.12
N LEU A 26 -0.57 -45.90 -8.43
CA LEU A 26 0.37 -45.35 -7.45
C LEU A 26 1.38 -44.39 -8.11
N LEU A 27 1.88 -44.73 -9.30
CA LEU A 27 2.79 -43.85 -10.03
C LEU A 27 2.11 -42.54 -10.44
N ALA A 28 0.87 -42.62 -10.98
CA ALA A 28 0.07 -41.45 -11.31
C ALA A 28 -0.18 -40.56 -10.07
N SER A 29 -0.64 -41.16 -8.96
CA SER A 29 -0.89 -40.44 -7.70
C SER A 29 0.39 -39.79 -7.14
N ARG A 30 1.54 -40.45 -7.25
CA ARG A 30 2.84 -39.85 -6.86
C ARG A 30 3.21 -38.66 -7.74
N GLN A 31 2.97 -38.75 -9.04
CA GLN A 31 3.24 -37.65 -9.98
C GLN A 31 2.32 -36.44 -9.70
N GLU A 32 1.04 -36.70 -9.45
CA GLU A 32 0.07 -35.68 -9.05
C GLU A 32 0.47 -34.99 -7.74
N LEU A 33 0.82 -35.76 -6.70
CA LEU A 33 1.27 -35.21 -5.42
C LEU A 33 2.55 -34.38 -5.57
N ALA A 34 3.51 -34.85 -6.39
CA ALA A 34 4.72 -34.10 -6.68
C ALA A 34 4.41 -32.78 -7.41
N GLY A 35 3.45 -32.80 -8.34
CA GLY A 35 2.93 -31.60 -9.01
C GLY A 35 2.29 -30.62 -8.03
N ALA A 36 1.38 -31.11 -7.19
CA ALA A 36 0.70 -30.30 -6.17
C ALA A 36 1.68 -29.69 -5.15
N ARG A 37 2.70 -30.45 -4.74
CA ARG A 37 3.78 -29.96 -3.85
C ARG A 37 4.60 -28.86 -4.51
N ARG A 38 4.99 -29.02 -5.77
CA ARG A 38 5.70 -27.97 -6.53
C ARG A 38 4.84 -26.72 -6.67
N GLY A 39 3.56 -26.87 -7.02
CA GLY A 39 2.61 -25.76 -7.12
C GLY A 39 2.47 -25.00 -5.80
N ARG A 40 2.33 -25.72 -4.67
CA ARG A 40 2.27 -25.10 -3.33
C ARG A 40 3.57 -24.39 -2.96
N ALA A 41 4.72 -25.01 -3.19
CA ALA A 41 6.02 -24.41 -2.89
C ALA A 41 6.22 -23.13 -3.70
N HIS A 42 5.82 -23.14 -4.98
CA HIS A 42 5.87 -21.95 -5.83
C HIS A 42 4.95 -20.84 -5.31
N ALA A 43 3.68 -21.14 -5.00
CA ALA A 43 2.74 -20.16 -4.46
C ALA A 43 3.26 -19.52 -3.16
N LEU A 44 3.78 -20.32 -2.22
CA LEU A 44 4.39 -19.81 -0.99
C LEU A 44 5.60 -18.92 -1.25
N SER A 45 6.45 -19.27 -2.23
CA SER A 45 7.60 -18.45 -2.60
C SER A 45 7.19 -17.09 -3.17
N VAL A 46 6.13 -17.06 -3.99
CA VAL A 46 5.58 -15.83 -4.58
C VAL A 46 4.98 -14.95 -3.49
N THR A 47 4.15 -15.51 -2.61
CA THR A 47 3.55 -14.76 -1.50
C THR A 47 4.62 -14.19 -0.56
N ARG A 48 5.66 -14.97 -0.24
CA ARG A 48 6.76 -14.50 0.60
C ARG A 48 7.51 -13.34 -0.05
N ALA A 49 7.77 -13.39 -1.35
CA ALA A 49 8.43 -12.31 -2.07
C ALA A 49 7.55 -11.04 -2.10
N GLN A 50 6.25 -11.19 -2.31
CA GLN A 50 5.30 -10.06 -2.25
C GLN A 50 5.29 -9.41 -0.86
N MET A 51 5.15 -10.21 0.21
CA MET A 51 5.21 -9.70 1.58
C MET A 51 6.53 -8.98 1.88
N GLN A 52 7.66 -9.48 1.36
CA GLN A 52 8.96 -8.83 1.54
C GLN A 52 8.99 -7.44 0.88
N ASN A 53 8.44 -7.31 -0.33
CA ASN A 53 8.37 -6.01 -1.01
C ASN A 53 7.49 -5.01 -0.25
N GLU A 54 6.33 -5.45 0.25
CA GLU A 54 5.43 -4.61 1.06
C GLU A 54 6.08 -4.17 2.39
N ILE A 55 6.87 -5.05 3.02
CA ILE A 55 7.64 -4.70 4.22
C ILE A 55 8.67 -3.62 3.91
N GLU A 56 9.41 -3.74 2.80
CA GLU A 56 10.43 -2.75 2.43
C GLU A 56 9.82 -1.40 2.04
N GLU A 57 8.66 -1.41 1.37
CA GLU A 57 7.85 -0.22 1.10
C GLU A 57 7.41 0.48 2.39
N ALA A 58 6.79 -0.28 3.32
CA ALA A 58 6.37 0.24 4.60
C ALA A 58 7.56 0.79 5.43
N LYS A 59 8.74 0.14 5.37
CA LYS A 59 9.94 0.62 6.09
C LYS A 59 10.43 1.94 5.52
N ALA A 60 10.46 2.05 4.19
CA ALA A 60 10.88 3.26 3.51
C ALA A 60 9.93 4.42 3.85
N LEU A 61 8.61 4.18 3.83
CA LEU A 61 7.59 5.15 4.23
C LEU A 61 7.71 5.53 5.70
N GLN A 62 7.86 4.56 6.62
CA GLN A 62 8.02 4.80 8.05
C GLN A 62 9.23 5.71 8.34
N ALA A 63 10.39 5.38 7.75
CA ALA A 63 11.61 6.17 7.92
C ALA A 63 11.43 7.60 7.40
N ALA A 64 10.82 7.75 6.22
CA ALA A 64 10.56 9.05 5.62
C ALA A 64 9.47 9.84 6.35
N SER A 65 8.49 9.17 6.97
CA SER A 65 7.40 9.80 7.72
C SER A 65 7.93 10.59 8.92
N ALA A 66 8.97 10.09 9.60
CA ALA A 66 9.62 10.84 10.66
C ALA A 66 10.26 12.15 10.16
N ALA A 67 10.91 12.10 8.98
CA ALA A 67 11.49 13.29 8.35
C ALA A 67 10.41 14.28 7.91
N LEU A 68 9.29 13.81 7.37
CA LEU A 68 8.15 14.65 7.02
C LEU A 68 7.54 15.31 8.27
N ALA A 69 7.37 14.57 9.37
CA ALA A 69 6.91 15.13 10.64
C ALA A 69 7.81 16.27 11.14
N ALA A 70 9.12 16.11 11.05
CA ALA A 70 10.08 17.16 11.43
C ALA A 70 9.94 18.42 10.56
N LYS A 71 9.78 18.25 9.23
CA LYS A 71 9.56 19.38 8.30
C LYS A 71 8.26 20.13 8.59
N LEU A 72 7.17 19.41 8.88
CA LEU A 72 5.88 20.01 9.22
C LEU A 72 5.96 20.81 10.52
N ARG A 73 6.64 20.30 11.55
CA ARG A 73 6.86 21.04 12.81
C ARG A 73 7.68 22.31 12.60
N ALA A 74 8.76 22.23 11.81
CA ALA A 74 9.57 23.40 11.48
C ALA A 74 8.77 24.46 10.71
N ALA A 75 7.96 24.05 9.73
CA ALA A 75 7.09 24.95 8.98
C ALA A 75 6.05 25.64 9.88
N ALA A 76 5.43 24.90 10.81
CA ALA A 76 4.48 25.45 11.78
C ALA A 76 5.14 26.49 12.72
N GLN A 77 6.37 26.23 13.18
CA GLN A 77 7.13 27.17 14.00
C GLN A 77 7.48 28.45 13.23
N SER A 78 7.90 28.35 11.96
CA SER A 78 8.18 29.52 11.13
C SER A 78 6.93 30.38 10.87
N ALA A 79 5.76 29.76 10.71
CA ALA A 79 4.49 30.47 10.57
C ALA A 79 4.08 31.22 11.85
N ALA A 80 4.31 30.63 13.03
CA ALA A 80 4.03 31.27 14.31
C ALA A 80 4.89 32.54 14.52
N THR A 81 6.19 32.47 14.21
CA THR A 81 7.11 33.62 14.35
C THR A 81 6.81 34.76 13.36
N ALA A 82 6.32 34.44 12.15
CA ALA A 82 5.91 35.45 11.16
C ALA A 82 4.60 36.16 11.52
N THR A 83 3.74 35.55 12.36
CA THR A 83 2.45 36.12 12.75
C THR A 83 2.59 37.18 13.87
N THR A 84 3.70 37.18 14.61
CA THR A 84 3.99 38.18 15.66
C THR A 84 4.32 39.58 15.14
N SER A 85 4.50 39.79 13.83
CA SER A 85 4.92 41.07 13.23
C SER A 85 3.87 41.74 12.32
N THR A 86 2.63 41.25 12.25
CA THR A 86 1.58 41.91 11.47
C THR A 86 0.22 41.77 12.14
N SER A 87 -0.52 42.87 12.24
CA SER A 87 -1.83 43.00 12.88
C SER A 87 -2.80 41.85 12.54
N PRO A 88 -3.62 41.38 13.50
CA PRO A 88 -4.42 40.18 13.33
C PRO A 88 -5.59 40.45 12.40
N SER A 89 -5.54 39.95 11.16
CA SER A 89 -6.75 39.69 10.40
C SER A 89 -7.33 38.37 10.92
N SER A 90 -8.31 38.50 11.81
CA SER A 90 -9.02 37.41 12.46
C SER A 90 -9.98 36.71 11.49
N ALA A 91 -9.45 35.84 10.63
CA ALA A 91 -10.24 34.71 10.17
C ALA A 91 -10.21 33.65 11.28
N PRO A 92 -11.36 33.24 11.84
CA PRO A 92 -11.36 32.19 12.85
C PRO A 92 -10.78 30.92 12.22
N ALA A 93 -9.74 30.35 12.84
CA ALA A 93 -9.33 28.99 12.52
C ALA A 93 -10.56 28.09 12.70
N PRO A 94 -10.97 27.31 11.69
CA PRO A 94 -12.15 26.47 11.81
C PRO A 94 -11.98 25.55 13.04
N SER A 95 -12.88 25.70 14.01
CA SER A 95 -12.91 24.88 15.21
C SER A 95 -13.50 23.51 14.87
N GLY A 96 -12.68 22.64 14.30
CA GLY A 96 -13.06 21.28 13.92
C GLY A 96 -12.04 20.65 12.97
N ALA A 97 -11.92 19.33 12.99
CA ALA A 97 -11.14 18.62 11.98
C ALA A 97 -11.69 18.94 10.57
N PRO A 98 -10.85 19.23 9.56
CA PRO A 98 -11.33 19.39 8.19
C PRO A 98 -12.08 18.13 7.77
N ARG A 99 -13.23 18.28 7.11
CA ARG A 99 -13.88 17.15 6.43
C ARG A 99 -13.10 16.87 5.16
N PHE A 100 -12.29 15.82 5.17
CA PHE A 100 -11.51 15.44 4.02
C PHE A 100 -12.37 14.67 3.01
N ILE A 101 -12.13 14.88 1.73
CA ILE A 101 -12.67 14.03 0.68
C ILE A 101 -11.61 12.99 0.27
N TRP A 102 -12.08 11.90 -0.34
CA TRP A 102 -11.20 10.93 -0.98
C TRP A 102 -10.33 11.60 -2.05
N PRO A 103 -9.00 11.37 -2.03
CA PRO A 103 -8.08 11.99 -2.98
C PRO A 103 -8.17 11.38 -4.39
N VAL A 104 -8.57 10.11 -4.46
CA VAL A 104 -8.84 9.32 -5.66
C VAL A 104 -9.96 8.30 -5.36
N SER A 105 -10.56 7.71 -6.39
CA SER A 105 -11.56 6.65 -6.26
C SER A 105 -10.97 5.31 -6.67
N GLY A 106 -10.77 4.41 -5.71
CA GLY A 106 -10.20 3.08 -5.91
C GLY A 106 -10.27 2.22 -4.65
N PRO A 107 -9.98 0.91 -4.74
CA PRO A 107 -9.91 0.05 -3.57
C PRO A 107 -8.71 0.41 -2.69
N ILE A 108 -8.87 0.25 -1.37
CA ILE A 108 -7.73 0.25 -0.45
C ILE A 108 -6.97 -1.05 -0.68
N THR A 109 -5.76 -0.94 -1.22
CA THR A 109 -4.86 -2.09 -1.41
C THR A 109 -4.04 -2.37 -0.17
N SER A 110 -3.84 -1.37 0.69
CA SER A 110 -3.00 -1.49 1.87
C SER A 110 -3.46 -0.47 2.95
N PRO A 111 -4.00 -0.93 4.11
CA PRO A 111 -4.55 -0.05 5.16
C PRO A 111 -3.50 0.66 6.05
N PHE A 112 -3.90 1.64 6.85
CA PHE A 112 -3.02 2.20 7.87
C PHE A 112 -2.69 1.16 8.96
N GLY A 113 -1.47 1.24 9.53
CA GLY A 113 -1.13 0.53 10.76
C GLY A 113 0.05 -0.44 10.67
N GLN A 114 0.22 -1.24 11.73
CA GLN A 114 1.39 -2.09 11.92
C GLN A 114 1.35 -3.36 11.08
N ARG A 115 2.45 -3.67 10.38
CA ARG A 115 2.62 -4.89 9.60
C ARG A 115 4.01 -5.46 9.79
N TRP A 116 4.09 -6.69 10.29
CA TRP A 116 5.35 -7.43 10.43
C TRP A 116 6.47 -6.65 11.14
N GLY A 117 6.14 -5.79 12.10
CA GLY A 117 7.11 -4.97 12.83
C GLY A 117 7.37 -3.57 12.24
N THR A 118 6.69 -3.20 11.16
CA THR A 118 6.83 -1.91 10.48
C THR A 118 5.49 -1.18 10.38
N LEU A 119 5.49 0.13 10.63
CA LEU A 119 4.29 0.96 10.53
C LEU A 119 4.10 1.41 9.08
N HIS A 120 2.92 1.15 8.51
CA HIS A 120 2.47 1.82 7.29
C HIS A 120 1.76 3.13 7.68
N PRO A 121 2.32 4.31 7.38
CA PRO A 121 1.88 5.59 7.96
C PRO A 121 0.67 6.22 7.25
N GLY A 122 0.06 5.53 6.29
CA GLY A 122 -1.10 5.98 5.53
C GLY A 122 -1.92 4.81 5.00
N ILE A 123 -2.80 5.10 4.04
CA ILE A 123 -3.50 4.09 3.24
C ILE A 123 -3.01 4.15 1.80
N ASP A 124 -2.95 3.00 1.14
CA ASP A 124 -2.69 2.92 -0.29
C ASP A 124 -4.00 2.67 -1.03
N ILE A 125 -4.29 3.53 -2.00
CA ILE A 125 -5.49 3.46 -2.82
C ILE A 125 -5.07 3.09 -4.24
N GLY A 126 -5.42 1.87 -4.65
CA GLY A 126 -5.02 1.31 -5.94
C GLY A 126 -5.74 2.02 -7.09
N VAL A 127 -4.97 2.65 -7.97
CA VAL A 127 -5.47 3.35 -9.17
C VAL A 127 -4.43 3.28 -10.29
N PRO A 128 -4.84 3.29 -11.58
CA PRO A 128 -3.89 3.33 -12.69
C PRO A 128 -2.98 4.57 -12.65
N SER A 129 -1.76 4.44 -13.17
CA SER A 129 -0.86 5.58 -13.39
C SER A 129 -1.56 6.67 -14.22
N GLY A 130 -1.27 7.93 -13.91
CA GLY A 130 -1.89 9.08 -14.54
C GLY A 130 -3.27 9.45 -14.00
N THR A 131 -3.83 8.70 -13.04
CA THR A 131 -5.10 9.07 -12.39
C THR A 131 -4.94 10.42 -11.66
N PRO A 132 -5.82 11.42 -11.89
CA PRO A 132 -5.74 12.71 -11.21
C PRO A 132 -5.94 12.56 -9.69
N VAL A 133 -4.97 13.05 -8.92
CA VAL A 133 -5.00 13.08 -7.46
C VAL A 133 -5.49 14.44 -7.00
N ARG A 134 -6.49 14.46 -6.11
CA ARG A 134 -7.16 15.68 -5.65
C ARG A 134 -6.79 16.02 -4.21
N ALA A 135 -6.72 17.31 -3.92
CA ALA A 135 -6.57 17.81 -2.56
C ALA A 135 -7.80 17.42 -1.71
N ALA A 136 -7.56 16.70 -0.63
CA ALA A 136 -8.60 16.21 0.27
C ALA A 136 -9.32 17.34 1.02
N ALA A 137 -8.66 18.48 1.23
CA ALA A 137 -9.25 19.71 1.74
C ALA A 137 -8.50 20.93 1.19
N ALA A 138 -9.08 22.12 1.35
CA ALA A 138 -8.39 23.36 1.00
C ALA A 138 -7.20 23.59 1.94
N GLY A 139 -6.13 24.22 1.45
CA GLY A 139 -4.93 24.44 2.25
C GLY A 139 -3.78 25.04 1.46
N LYS A 140 -2.58 25.01 2.05
CA LYS A 140 -1.33 25.49 1.43
C LYS A 140 -0.38 24.32 1.21
N VAL A 141 0.18 24.22 0.01
CA VAL A 141 1.21 23.23 -0.32
C VAL A 141 2.48 23.60 0.46
N VAL A 142 2.86 22.77 1.43
CA VAL A 142 4.07 22.96 2.26
C VAL A 142 5.24 22.09 1.83
N TRP A 143 4.99 21.09 0.99
CA TRP A 143 6.02 20.31 0.31
C TRP A 143 5.55 19.86 -1.07
N CYS A 144 6.45 19.88 -2.04
CA CYS A 144 6.25 19.42 -3.40
C CYS A 144 7.58 18.91 -3.95
N GLY A 145 7.60 17.67 -4.46
CA GLY A 145 8.80 17.07 -5.07
C GLY A 145 9.28 15.81 -4.37
N TRP A 146 10.48 15.36 -4.73
CA TRP A 146 10.98 14.04 -4.34
C TRP A 146 11.28 13.94 -2.84
N MET A 147 10.79 12.88 -2.20
CA MET A 147 11.19 12.45 -0.87
C MET A 147 11.44 10.94 -0.89
N SER A 148 12.54 10.49 -0.28
CA SER A 148 12.82 9.05 -0.13
C SER A 148 11.61 8.34 0.51
N GLY A 149 11.34 7.10 0.13
CA GLY A 149 10.11 6.39 0.49
C GLY A 149 8.91 6.83 -0.36
N TYR A 150 8.48 8.08 -0.24
CA TYR A 150 7.27 8.60 -0.89
C TYR A 150 7.37 8.85 -2.40
N GLY A 151 8.58 8.93 -2.98
CA GLY A 151 8.73 9.35 -4.38
C GLY A 151 8.32 10.81 -4.59
N ASN A 152 7.58 11.11 -5.65
CA ASN A 152 7.03 12.46 -5.86
C ASN A 152 5.89 12.72 -4.87
N LEU A 153 6.17 13.58 -3.91
CA LEU A 153 5.30 13.87 -2.78
C LEU A 153 4.69 15.27 -2.90
N VAL A 154 3.40 15.37 -2.60
CA VAL A 154 2.73 16.64 -2.29
C VAL A 154 2.27 16.59 -0.84
N VAL A 155 2.48 17.67 -0.09
CA VAL A 155 1.96 17.81 1.28
C VAL A 155 1.25 19.13 1.41
N ILE A 156 0.01 19.08 1.92
CA ILE A 156 -0.85 20.24 2.10
C ILE A 156 -1.08 20.42 3.60
N ASP A 157 -0.78 21.63 4.09
CA ASP A 157 -1.18 22.09 5.42
C ASP A 157 -2.57 22.72 5.32
N HIS A 158 -3.48 22.23 6.16
CA HIS A 158 -4.88 22.67 6.22
C HIS A 158 -5.15 23.62 7.39
N GLY A 159 -4.13 23.94 8.19
CA GLY A 159 -4.27 24.69 9.43
C GLY A 159 -4.76 23.82 10.59
N GLY A 160 -4.77 24.39 11.80
CA GLY A 160 -5.25 23.67 13.00
C GLY A 160 -4.43 22.43 13.38
N GLY A 161 -3.20 22.30 12.85
CA GLY A 161 -2.35 21.13 13.04
C GLY A 161 -2.62 19.96 12.08
N TYR A 162 -3.53 20.13 11.12
CA TYR A 162 -3.88 19.10 10.14
C TYR A 162 -3.08 19.24 8.84
N ALA A 163 -2.51 18.13 8.36
CA ALA A 163 -1.88 18.06 7.06
C ALA A 163 -2.26 16.77 6.33
N THR A 164 -2.21 16.78 5.00
CA THR A 164 -2.35 15.58 4.17
C THR A 164 -1.13 15.39 3.28
N ALA A 165 -0.74 14.15 3.05
CA ALA A 165 0.38 13.79 2.20
C ALA A 165 -0.07 12.83 1.09
N TYR A 166 0.45 13.04 -0.12
CA TYR A 166 0.09 12.30 -1.32
C TYR A 166 1.38 11.81 -1.98
N GLY A 167 1.68 10.52 -1.84
CA GLY A 167 2.91 9.88 -2.31
C GLY A 167 2.74 9.06 -3.60
N HIS A 168 3.86 8.55 -4.09
CA HIS A 168 4.05 7.69 -5.26
C HIS A 168 3.58 8.26 -6.59
N ASN A 169 3.34 9.57 -6.67
CA ASN A 169 2.86 10.22 -7.88
C ASN A 169 3.86 10.08 -9.03
N GLU A 170 3.39 10.00 -10.27
CA GLU A 170 4.27 10.08 -11.44
C GLU A 170 4.69 11.53 -11.73
N ARG A 171 3.80 12.50 -11.42
CA ARG A 171 4.07 13.93 -11.61
C ARG A 171 3.25 14.80 -10.64
N VAL A 172 3.79 15.97 -10.32
CA VAL A 172 3.16 16.99 -9.48
C VAL A 172 2.54 18.08 -10.37
N ALA A 173 1.36 18.57 -10.01
CA ALA A 173 0.59 19.57 -10.76
C ALA A 173 0.51 20.95 -10.05
N VAL A 174 1.18 21.10 -8.91
CA VAL A 174 1.18 22.31 -8.07
C VAL A 174 2.60 22.70 -7.64
N SER A 175 2.77 23.94 -7.18
CA SER A 175 4.04 24.45 -6.66
C SER A 175 4.04 24.57 -5.15
N CYS A 176 5.23 24.53 -4.55
CA CYS A 176 5.41 24.73 -3.12
C CYS A 176 5.01 26.17 -2.74
N GLY A 177 4.26 26.33 -1.66
CA GLY A 177 3.68 27.59 -1.22
C GLY A 177 2.34 27.94 -1.86
N GLN A 178 1.89 27.20 -2.89
CA GLN A 178 0.61 27.44 -3.56
C GLN A 178 -0.58 27.13 -2.63
N GLY A 179 -1.58 27.99 -2.63
CA GLY A 179 -2.90 27.70 -2.05
C GLY A 179 -3.72 26.82 -2.98
N VAL A 180 -4.40 25.81 -2.43
CA VAL A 180 -5.23 24.88 -3.19
C VAL A 180 -6.63 24.76 -2.58
N ALA A 181 -7.63 24.57 -3.43
CA ALA A 181 -9.00 24.28 -3.00
C ALA A 181 -9.21 22.78 -2.80
N GLN A 182 -10.19 22.40 -1.97
CA GLN A 182 -10.65 21.02 -1.88
C GLN A 182 -11.10 20.52 -3.27
N GLY A 183 -10.69 19.30 -3.65
CA GLY A 183 -11.02 18.71 -4.94
C GLY A 183 -10.14 19.17 -6.11
N GLN A 184 -9.27 20.16 -5.91
CA GLN A 184 -8.32 20.61 -6.93
C GLN A 184 -7.32 19.49 -7.24
N VAL A 185 -7.01 19.29 -8.53
CA VAL A 185 -5.97 18.35 -8.95
C VAL A 185 -4.60 18.88 -8.54
N ILE A 186 -3.83 18.07 -7.81
CA ILE A 186 -2.52 18.43 -7.25
C ILE A 186 -1.38 17.57 -7.77
N ALA A 187 -1.68 16.36 -8.24
CA ALA A 187 -0.71 15.42 -8.76
C ALA A 187 -1.42 14.38 -9.63
N TYR A 188 -0.66 13.45 -10.18
CA TYR A 188 -1.18 12.29 -10.89
C TYR A 188 -0.52 11.03 -10.35
N ALA A 189 -1.34 10.02 -10.07
CA ALA A 189 -0.92 8.77 -9.45
C ALA A 189 0.12 8.06 -10.31
N GLY A 190 0.97 7.25 -9.68
CA GLY A 190 2.04 6.55 -10.38
C GLY A 190 2.62 5.46 -9.51
N CYS A 191 3.90 5.17 -9.74
CA CYS A 191 4.68 4.26 -8.93
C CYS A 191 6.13 4.77 -8.84
N THR A 192 6.33 5.82 -8.03
CA THR A 192 7.65 6.41 -7.78
C THR A 192 8.09 6.20 -6.33
N GLY A 193 9.39 6.28 -6.05
CA GLY A 193 9.93 5.94 -4.72
C GLY A 193 10.00 4.44 -4.53
N THR A 194 9.66 3.95 -3.34
CA THR A 194 9.49 2.50 -3.09
C THR A 194 8.03 2.16 -3.32
N CYS A 195 7.72 1.40 -4.37
CA CYS A 195 6.34 1.12 -4.76
C CYS A 195 6.22 -0.28 -5.38
N THR A 196 5.16 -1.01 -5.00
CA THR A 196 4.88 -2.39 -5.47
C THR A 196 3.96 -2.46 -6.70
N GLY A 197 3.30 -1.35 -7.05
CA GLY A 197 2.45 -1.19 -8.23
C GLY A 197 1.68 0.14 -8.18
N PRO A 198 1.06 0.62 -9.27
CA PRO A 198 0.43 1.95 -9.29
C PRO A 198 -0.65 2.14 -8.20
N HIS A 199 -0.45 3.17 -7.37
CA HIS A 199 -1.39 3.56 -6.31
C HIS A 199 -1.11 5.01 -5.85
N VAL A 200 -1.96 5.52 -4.96
CA VAL A 200 -1.70 6.74 -4.19
C VAL A 200 -1.52 6.35 -2.73
N HIS A 201 -0.35 6.64 -2.17
CA HIS A 201 -0.16 6.60 -0.72
C HIS A 201 -0.70 7.89 -0.13
N PHE A 202 -1.73 7.78 0.70
CA PHE A 202 -2.43 8.90 1.30
C PHE A 202 -2.30 8.86 2.81
N GLU A 203 -1.80 9.95 3.39
CA GLU A 203 -1.73 10.12 4.83
C GLU A 203 -2.57 11.30 5.28
N VAL A 204 -3.20 11.16 6.44
CA VAL A 204 -3.68 12.27 7.26
C VAL A 204 -2.73 12.40 8.44
N ARG A 205 -2.35 13.62 8.78
CA ARG A 205 -1.38 13.91 9.83
C ARG A 205 -1.95 14.95 10.78
N VAL A 206 -1.80 14.71 12.09
CA VAL A 206 -2.20 15.62 13.16
C VAL A 206 -0.97 15.98 13.98
N ASN A 207 -0.67 17.27 14.04
CA ASN A 207 0.55 17.81 14.67
C ASN A 207 1.83 17.15 14.15
N GLY A 208 1.84 16.84 12.84
CA GLY A 208 2.94 16.20 12.12
C GLY A 208 2.97 14.66 12.21
N ASN A 209 2.23 14.05 13.14
CA ASN A 209 2.21 12.60 13.29
C ASN A 209 1.14 11.96 12.39
N PRO A 210 1.44 10.85 11.70
CA PRO A 210 0.46 10.14 10.89
C PRO A 210 -0.63 9.51 11.78
N VAL A 211 -1.87 9.57 11.31
CA VAL A 211 -3.05 8.97 11.93
C VAL A 211 -3.82 8.18 10.87
N ASP A 212 -4.71 7.28 11.29
CA ASP A 212 -5.54 6.51 10.35
C ASP A 212 -6.43 7.44 9.51
N PRO A 213 -6.21 7.55 8.19
CA PRO A 213 -6.99 8.42 7.31
C PRO A 213 -8.49 8.07 7.29
N LEU A 214 -8.87 6.82 7.56
CA LEU A 214 -10.27 6.40 7.51
C LEU A 214 -11.14 7.04 8.59
N GLY A 215 -10.54 7.56 9.67
CA GLY A 215 -11.25 8.33 10.69
C GLY A 215 -11.61 9.76 10.26
N TYR A 216 -11.17 10.18 9.07
CA TYR A 216 -11.19 11.58 8.61
C TYR A 216 -11.87 11.78 7.24
N LEU A 217 -12.13 10.69 6.51
CA LEU A 217 -12.69 10.65 5.15
C LEU A 217 -14.22 10.51 5.12
#